data_AF-A0AAW0PX65-F1
#
_entry.id   AF-A0AAW0PX65-F1
#
_cell.length_a   1.000
_cell.length_b   1.000
_cell.length_c   1.000
_cell.angle_alpha   90.00
_cell.angle_beta   90.00
_cell.angle_gamma   90.00
#
_symmetry.space_group_name_H-M   'P 1'
#
loop_
_entity.id
_entity.type
_entity.pdbx_description
1 polymer ?
#
loop_
_entity_poly.entity_id
_entity_poly.type
_entity_poly.pdbx_seq_one_letter_code
_entity_poly.pdbx_strand_id
1 'polypeptide(L)'
;MFDDAEMDAEDMEGQAGHDVIPVGDLFSADLNPRWRRPPAPTLNPAVDKLVFQQIDLDYYLGTAVAGMPGQTQGKVPIIRMFGVTDSGNSVCCHVHGFAPYFYVPAPAGFKSDYLGEFQRELNGVVLKDMRSNKDNISVTVLAVDITRKESMYGYHGKRILDFLKITMAMPRLIAPAKRLLEQGFKFGPFPIQSYQSYEANIDFEIRFMVDCDVVGCCWIELPKNAFRVREEKTLETHLSIREGLLCQYEVDVGWNDMISHPQRGTGSESHHFENLPEADKDPVIQIASMVQRQGETEPFIRTVFTLQSCASIVGSQIFCFTQEKQLLQSWAEFLRTVDPDIITGYNIQNFDFPY
;
A
#
# COMPACT_ATOMS: atom_id res chain seq x y z
N MET A 1 70.18 4.94 -8.94
CA MET A 1 69.43 4.84 -10.20
C MET A 1 68.85 3.46 -10.21
N PHE A 2 67.66 3.32 -9.63
CA PHE A 2 66.82 2.16 -9.84
C PHE A 2 65.92 2.53 -11.03
N ASP A 3 65.82 1.60 -11.97
CA ASP A 3 65.29 1.78 -13.32
C ASP A 3 63.83 2.26 -13.31
N ASP A 4 63.57 3.38 -13.98
CA ASP A 4 62.22 3.90 -14.25
C ASP A 4 61.43 3.00 -15.22
N ALA A 5 62.03 1.94 -15.76
CA ALA A 5 61.44 1.07 -16.78
C ALA A 5 60.63 -0.14 -16.23
N GLU A 6 60.79 -0.50 -14.95
CA GLU A 6 59.97 -1.58 -14.33
C GLU A 6 58.62 -1.07 -13.81
N MET A 7 58.45 0.25 -13.64
CA MET A 7 57.21 0.85 -13.16
C MET A 7 56.18 1.07 -14.29
N ASP A 8 56.64 1.18 -15.54
CA ASP A 8 55.76 1.34 -16.72
C ASP A 8 55.15 0.01 -17.22
N ALA A 9 55.64 -1.14 -16.72
CA ALA A 9 55.18 -2.46 -17.16
C ALA A 9 53.97 -2.99 -16.35
N GLU A 10 53.75 -2.51 -15.13
CA GLU A 10 52.55 -2.86 -14.34
C GLU A 10 51.31 -2.02 -14.73
N ASP A 11 51.50 -0.92 -15.46
CA ASP A 11 50.41 -0.04 -15.94
C ASP A 11 49.73 -0.53 -17.24
N MET A 12 50.19 -1.64 -17.84
CA MET A 12 49.68 -2.14 -19.14
C MET A 12 48.96 -3.50 -19.11
N GLU A 13 48.62 -4.06 -17.94
CA GLU A 13 47.80 -5.28 -17.82
C GLU A 13 46.52 -5.12 -16.99
N GLY A 14 45.99 -3.89 -16.89
CA GLY A 14 44.77 -3.56 -16.15
C GLY A 14 43.60 -3.00 -16.99
N GLN A 15 43.63 -3.10 -18.33
CA GLN A 15 42.51 -2.65 -19.17
C GLN A 15 41.32 -3.61 -19.12
N ALA A 16 40.56 -3.55 -18.02
CA ALA A 16 39.19 -4.04 -17.93
C ALA A 16 38.30 -2.90 -17.39
N GLY A 17 37.52 -2.32 -18.31
CA GLY A 17 36.51 -1.25 -18.16
C GLY A 17 36.23 -0.67 -16.77
N HIS A 18 36.64 0.58 -16.56
CA HIS A 18 36.31 1.37 -15.38
C HIS A 18 34.82 1.79 -15.37
N ASP A 19 34.08 1.35 -14.36
CA ASP A 19 32.65 1.66 -14.10
C ASP A 19 32.42 3.11 -13.59
N VAL A 20 32.96 4.10 -14.29
CA VAL A 20 32.64 5.52 -14.08
C VAL A 20 31.87 6.00 -15.29
N ILE A 21 30.58 6.29 -15.11
CA ILE A 21 29.75 6.80 -16.21
C ILE A 21 29.99 8.31 -16.34
N PRO A 22 30.44 8.80 -17.52
CA PRO A 22 30.88 10.18 -17.68
C PRO A 22 29.76 11.19 -17.47
N VAL A 23 30.19 12.39 -17.08
CA VAL A 23 29.36 13.55 -16.81
C VAL A 23 28.68 14.02 -18.11
N GLY A 24 27.35 13.90 -18.21
CA GLY A 24 26.60 14.67 -19.22
C GLY A 24 25.38 14.03 -19.89
N ASP A 25 25.15 12.72 -19.81
CA ASP A 25 23.99 12.11 -20.48
C ASP A 25 22.93 11.63 -19.48
N LEU A 26 21.72 12.21 -19.58
CA LEU A 26 20.52 11.53 -19.13
C LEU A 26 20.46 10.20 -19.88
N PHE A 27 20.60 9.09 -19.16
CA PHE A 27 20.28 7.74 -19.63
C PHE A 27 20.72 7.45 -21.06
N SER A 28 21.94 6.92 -21.23
CA SER A 28 22.08 5.89 -22.27
C SER A 28 20.98 4.86 -22.01
N ALA A 29 20.19 4.55 -23.04
CA ALA A 29 18.92 3.81 -22.99
C ALA A 29 19.01 2.36 -22.45
N ASP A 30 20.15 1.97 -21.88
CA ASP A 30 20.44 0.67 -21.31
C ASP A 30 20.60 0.78 -19.79
N LEU A 31 19.48 0.88 -19.07
CA LEU A 31 19.44 0.65 -17.62
C LEU A 31 20.19 -0.65 -17.31
N ASN A 32 21.08 -0.64 -16.31
CA ASN A 32 21.85 -1.83 -15.96
C ASN A 32 20.90 -3.02 -15.74
N PRO A 33 20.96 -4.08 -16.57
CA PRO A 33 20.00 -5.18 -16.49
C PRO A 33 20.04 -5.89 -15.14
N ARG A 34 21.10 -5.72 -14.35
CA ARG A 34 21.22 -6.27 -12.99
C ARG A 34 20.33 -5.57 -11.95
N TRP A 35 19.83 -4.37 -12.23
CA TRP A 35 19.03 -3.61 -11.26
C TRP A 35 17.57 -4.05 -11.21
N ARG A 36 17.03 -4.51 -12.34
CA ARG A 36 15.63 -4.90 -12.44
C ARG A 36 15.38 -6.23 -11.75
N ARG A 37 14.17 -6.39 -11.21
CA ARG A 37 13.65 -7.71 -10.84
C ARG A 37 13.70 -8.65 -12.05
N PRO A 38 13.91 -9.95 -11.86
CA PRO A 38 13.78 -10.94 -12.93
C PRO A 38 12.41 -10.81 -13.63
N PRO A 39 12.32 -11.04 -14.95
CA PRO A 39 11.06 -10.92 -15.66
C PRO A 39 10.04 -11.91 -15.10
N ALA A 40 8.85 -11.40 -14.79
CA ALA A 40 7.75 -12.19 -14.27
C ALA A 40 7.20 -13.12 -15.36
N PRO A 41 6.96 -14.41 -15.08
CA PRO A 41 6.24 -15.30 -15.97
C PRO A 41 4.86 -14.76 -16.35
N THR A 42 4.34 -15.14 -17.52
CA THR A 42 2.96 -14.79 -17.90
C THR A 42 1.98 -15.48 -16.97
N LEU A 43 1.09 -14.69 -16.34
CA LEU A 43 0.06 -15.18 -15.43
C LEU A 43 -1.26 -15.38 -16.16
N ASN A 44 -1.79 -16.60 -16.20
CA ASN A 44 -3.10 -16.93 -16.77
C ASN A 44 -4.11 -17.23 -15.64
N PRO A 45 -5.04 -16.30 -15.34
CA PRO A 45 -5.99 -16.49 -14.24
C PRO A 45 -6.88 -17.73 -14.34
N ALA A 46 -7.08 -18.29 -15.54
CA ALA A 46 -7.93 -19.46 -15.73
C ALA A 46 -7.29 -20.76 -15.21
N VAL A 47 -5.96 -20.81 -15.18
CA VAL A 47 -5.19 -22.02 -14.90
C VAL A 47 -4.34 -21.84 -13.65
N ASP A 48 -3.73 -20.67 -13.50
CA ASP A 48 -2.74 -20.38 -12.48
C ASP A 48 -3.39 -19.88 -11.21
N LYS A 49 -2.74 -20.16 -10.09
CA LYS A 49 -2.96 -19.46 -8.83
C LYS A 49 -1.83 -18.48 -8.60
N LEU A 50 -2.11 -17.36 -7.94
CA LEU A 50 -1.10 -16.40 -7.53
C LEU A 50 -0.91 -16.50 -6.02
N VAL A 51 0.33 -16.71 -5.57
CA VAL A 51 0.68 -16.81 -4.16
C VAL A 51 1.80 -15.82 -3.87
N PHE A 52 1.59 -14.92 -2.92
CA PHE A 52 2.54 -13.87 -2.57
C PHE A 52 2.51 -13.56 -1.07
N GLN A 53 3.64 -13.14 -0.53
CA GLN A 53 3.73 -12.61 0.83
C GLN A 53 3.37 -11.13 0.80
N GLN A 54 2.30 -10.75 1.52
CA GLN A 54 1.91 -9.34 1.66
C GLN A 54 2.90 -8.62 2.58
N ILE A 55 3.21 -7.36 2.30
CA ILE A 55 4.16 -6.53 3.07
C ILE A 55 3.44 -5.31 3.64
N ASP A 56 2.61 -4.66 2.82
CA ASP A 56 1.88 -3.46 3.19
C ASP A 56 0.46 -3.48 2.62
N LEU A 57 -0.44 -2.75 3.29
CA LEU A 57 -1.84 -2.69 2.94
C LEU A 57 -2.39 -1.27 3.18
N ASP A 58 -3.02 -0.71 2.15
CA ASP A 58 -3.79 0.53 2.25
C ASP A 58 -5.18 0.38 1.63
N TYR A 59 -5.96 1.46 1.62
CA TYR A 59 -7.14 1.54 0.78
C TYR A 59 -7.20 2.87 0.02
N TYR A 60 -7.93 2.85 -1.08
CA TYR A 60 -8.27 4.05 -1.84
C TYR A 60 -9.74 4.02 -2.26
N LEU A 61 -10.27 5.18 -2.65
CA LEU A 61 -11.62 5.27 -3.24
C LEU A 61 -11.51 5.15 -4.76
N GLY A 62 -11.95 4.01 -5.30
CA GLY A 62 -11.95 3.73 -6.73
C GLY A 62 -13.35 3.53 -7.29
N THR A 63 -13.45 3.27 -8.59
CA THR A 63 -14.71 2.90 -9.25
C THR A 63 -15.00 1.42 -9.04
N ALA A 64 -16.28 1.08 -8.84
CA ALA A 64 -16.72 -0.31 -8.80
C ALA A 64 -16.32 -1.06 -10.08
N VAL A 65 -15.75 -2.26 -9.90
CA VAL A 65 -15.32 -3.14 -11.00
C VAL A 65 -16.42 -4.15 -11.31
N ALA A 66 -16.79 -4.27 -12.59
CA ALA A 66 -17.87 -5.18 -13.00
C ALA A 66 -17.54 -6.65 -12.69
N GLY A 67 -18.44 -7.33 -11.98
CA GLY A 67 -18.26 -8.72 -11.55
C GLY A 67 -17.49 -8.91 -10.25
N MET A 68 -17.06 -7.82 -9.61
CA MET A 68 -16.55 -7.85 -8.23
C MET A 68 -17.68 -7.65 -7.21
N PRO A 69 -17.54 -8.20 -5.99
CA PRO A 69 -18.56 -8.07 -4.94
C PRO A 69 -18.71 -6.63 -4.44
N GLY A 70 -19.80 -6.37 -3.72
CA GLY A 70 -20.09 -5.09 -3.08
C GLY A 70 -20.90 -4.13 -3.94
N GLN A 71 -20.68 -2.83 -3.74
CA GLN A 71 -21.40 -1.79 -4.47
C GLN A 71 -21.02 -1.79 -5.96
N THR A 72 -22.01 -1.70 -6.84
CA THR A 72 -21.82 -1.73 -8.30
C THR A 72 -21.80 -0.34 -8.94
N GLN A 73 -22.02 0.72 -8.16
CA GLN A 73 -22.11 2.10 -8.65
C GLN A 73 -21.44 3.07 -7.68
N GLY A 74 -20.91 4.16 -8.24
CA GLY A 74 -20.24 5.21 -7.48
C GLY A 74 -18.80 4.85 -7.10
N LYS A 75 -18.22 5.67 -6.21
CA LYS A 75 -16.92 5.39 -5.61
C LYS A 75 -17.08 4.40 -4.47
N VAL A 76 -16.18 3.43 -4.42
CA VAL A 76 -16.16 2.35 -3.44
C VAL A 76 -14.77 2.27 -2.81
N PRO A 77 -14.67 1.89 -1.52
CA PRO A 77 -13.38 1.59 -0.92
C PRO A 77 -12.82 0.30 -1.53
N ILE A 78 -11.58 0.36 -2.01
CA ILE A 78 -10.82 -0.78 -2.54
C ILE A 78 -9.54 -0.87 -1.72
N ILE A 79 -9.27 -2.05 -1.19
CA ILE A 79 -8.05 -2.32 -0.43
C ILE A 79 -6.95 -2.68 -1.43
N ARG A 80 -5.75 -2.14 -1.24
CA ARG A 80 -4.57 -2.54 -2.01
C ARG A 80 -3.59 -3.22 -1.09
N MET A 81 -3.14 -4.40 -1.52
CA MET A 81 -2.06 -5.13 -0.89
C MET A 81 -0.83 -5.09 -1.79
N PHE A 82 0.31 -4.78 -1.19
CA PHE A 82 1.61 -4.89 -1.82
C PHE A 82 2.34 -6.11 -1.29
N GLY A 83 3.10 -6.78 -2.14
CA GLY A 83 3.87 -7.94 -1.69
C GLY A 83 4.73 -8.57 -2.77
N VAL A 84 5.32 -9.71 -2.45
CA VAL A 84 6.25 -10.43 -3.32
C VAL A 84 5.93 -11.91 -3.41
N THR A 85 5.98 -12.46 -4.61
CA THR A 85 5.91 -13.92 -4.83
C THR A 85 7.18 -14.62 -4.30
N ASP A 86 7.12 -15.94 -4.11
CA ASP A 86 8.29 -16.76 -3.72
C ASP A 86 9.46 -16.64 -4.71
N SER A 87 9.15 -16.39 -6.00
CA SER A 87 10.15 -16.16 -7.04
C SER A 87 10.64 -14.70 -7.11
N GLY A 88 10.25 -13.83 -6.18
CA GLY A 88 10.73 -12.44 -6.09
C GLY A 88 10.01 -11.44 -7.00
N ASN A 89 8.89 -11.80 -7.61
CA ASN A 89 8.09 -10.86 -8.42
C ASN A 89 7.20 -9.97 -7.54
N SER A 90 7.19 -8.66 -7.78
CA SER A 90 6.33 -7.72 -7.05
C SER A 90 4.87 -7.80 -7.49
N VAL A 91 3.96 -7.68 -6.53
CA VAL A 91 2.50 -7.83 -6.70
C VAL A 91 1.80 -6.62 -6.08
N CYS A 92 0.88 -6.03 -6.85
CA CYS A 92 -0.19 -5.21 -6.32
C CYS A 92 -1.54 -5.93 -6.51
N CYS A 93 -2.21 -6.22 -5.40
CA CYS A 93 -3.51 -6.89 -5.40
C CYS A 93 -4.59 -5.93 -4.91
N HIS A 94 -5.55 -5.62 -5.78
CA HIS A 94 -6.73 -4.81 -5.49
C HIS A 94 -7.87 -5.71 -5.01
N VAL A 95 -8.25 -5.55 -3.75
CA VAL A 95 -9.28 -6.35 -3.08
C VAL A 95 -10.60 -5.56 -3.02
N HIS A 96 -11.64 -6.11 -3.62
CA HIS A 96 -12.93 -5.45 -3.83
C HIS A 96 -14.03 -5.97 -2.92
N GLY A 97 -15.00 -5.11 -2.65
CA GLY A 97 -16.30 -5.48 -2.07
C GLY A 97 -16.34 -5.61 -0.56
N PHE A 98 -15.24 -5.31 0.14
CA PHE A 98 -15.25 -5.17 1.58
C PHE A 98 -15.86 -3.81 1.96
N ALA A 99 -16.83 -3.81 2.88
CA ALA A 99 -17.56 -2.61 3.27
C ALA A 99 -17.40 -2.33 4.77
N PRO A 100 -17.18 -1.07 5.16
CA PRO A 100 -17.00 -0.68 6.55
C PRO A 100 -18.32 -0.83 7.32
N TYR A 101 -18.26 -1.24 8.59
CA TYR A 101 -19.44 -1.38 9.42
C TYR A 101 -19.14 -1.11 10.90
N PHE A 102 -20.21 -0.86 11.66
CA PHE A 102 -20.16 -0.74 13.12
C PHE A 102 -21.45 -1.28 13.73
N TYR A 103 -21.51 -1.33 15.07
CA TYR A 103 -22.66 -1.92 15.78
C TYR A 103 -23.34 -0.94 16.73
N VAL A 104 -24.65 -1.10 16.90
CA VAL A 104 -25.43 -0.43 17.97
C VAL A 104 -26.41 -1.45 18.60
N PRO A 105 -26.82 -1.29 19.87
CA PRO A 105 -27.85 -2.13 20.46
C PRO A 105 -29.19 -1.96 19.73
N ALA A 106 -29.90 -3.05 19.50
CA ALA A 106 -31.25 -2.98 18.94
C ALA A 106 -32.22 -2.43 20.02
N PRO A 107 -33.15 -1.51 19.65
CA PRO A 107 -34.21 -1.06 20.56
C PRO A 107 -35.05 -2.22 21.09
N ALA A 108 -35.63 -2.04 22.29
CA ALA A 108 -36.58 -3.02 22.82
C ALA A 108 -37.76 -3.21 21.86
N GLY A 109 -38.05 -4.46 21.48
CA GLY A 109 -39.11 -4.79 20.53
C GLY A 109 -38.77 -4.55 19.06
N PHE A 110 -37.50 -4.29 18.73
CA PHE A 110 -37.02 -4.23 17.35
C PHE A 110 -37.15 -5.59 16.66
N LYS A 111 -37.60 -5.57 15.40
CA LYS A 111 -37.88 -6.74 14.56
C LYS A 111 -37.36 -6.49 13.14
N SER A 112 -37.17 -7.55 12.38
CA SER A 112 -36.67 -7.49 11.00
C SER A 112 -37.48 -6.56 10.09
N ASP A 113 -38.78 -6.41 10.32
CA ASP A 113 -39.67 -5.53 9.55
C ASP A 113 -39.24 -4.04 9.61
N TYR A 114 -38.53 -3.64 10.67
CA TYR A 114 -38.07 -2.26 10.84
C TYR A 114 -36.69 -1.98 10.24
N LEU A 115 -35.97 -3.01 9.75
CA LEU A 115 -34.62 -2.84 9.19
C LEU A 115 -34.59 -1.87 8.00
N GLY A 116 -35.53 -2.04 7.06
CA GLY A 116 -35.60 -1.18 5.88
C GLY A 116 -35.94 0.28 6.23
N GLU A 117 -36.78 0.49 7.24
CA GLU A 117 -37.11 1.85 7.70
C GLU A 117 -35.92 2.50 8.43
N PHE A 118 -35.26 1.76 9.33
CA PHE A 118 -34.05 2.23 10.02
C PHE A 118 -32.95 2.59 9.02
N GLN A 119 -32.68 1.71 8.05
CA GLN A 119 -31.68 1.95 7.01
C GLN A 119 -31.99 3.22 6.20
N ARG A 120 -33.24 3.36 5.74
CA ARG A 120 -33.67 4.50 4.92
C ARG A 120 -33.56 5.82 5.69
N GLU A 121 -34.00 5.85 6.95
CA GLU A 121 -33.91 7.06 7.75
C GLU A 121 -32.46 7.42 8.09
N LEU A 122 -31.64 6.44 8.47
CA LEU A 122 -30.22 6.69 8.75
C LEU A 122 -29.50 7.19 7.49
N ASN A 123 -29.79 6.60 6.34
CA ASN A 123 -29.27 7.04 5.05
C ASN A 123 -29.62 8.51 4.77
N GLY A 124 -30.89 8.88 4.99
CA GLY A 124 -31.39 10.23 4.78
C GLY A 124 -30.75 11.28 5.70
N VAL A 125 -30.60 10.98 7.00
CA VAL A 125 -30.00 11.94 7.94
C VAL A 125 -28.50 12.10 7.71
N VAL A 126 -27.77 11.02 7.39
CA VAL A 126 -26.33 11.09 7.09
C VAL A 126 -26.11 11.90 5.80
N LEU A 127 -26.93 11.70 4.77
CA LEU A 127 -26.84 12.50 3.54
C LEU A 127 -27.10 13.99 3.78
N LYS A 128 -28.07 14.34 4.63
CA LYS A 128 -28.38 15.73 4.97
C LYS A 128 -27.30 16.41 5.81
N ASP A 129 -26.56 15.64 6.62
CA ASP A 129 -25.45 16.14 7.45
C ASP A 129 -24.20 16.47 6.62
N MET A 130 -24.08 15.91 5.41
CA MET A 130 -22.94 16.15 4.53
C MET A 130 -22.89 17.61 4.06
N ARG A 131 -21.88 18.35 4.53
CA ARG A 131 -21.61 19.74 4.10
C ARG A 131 -21.18 19.84 2.63
N SER A 132 -20.57 18.80 2.09
CA SER A 132 -20.08 18.74 0.71
C SER A 132 -20.17 17.31 0.19
N ASN A 133 -20.76 17.14 -1.00
CA ASN A 133 -20.93 15.84 -1.65
C ASN A 133 -20.12 15.75 -2.95
N LYS A 134 -18.79 15.93 -2.86
CA LYS A 134 -17.89 15.91 -4.03
C LYS A 134 -17.93 14.59 -4.82
N ASP A 135 -18.25 13.49 -4.16
CA ASP A 135 -18.28 12.15 -4.77
C ASP A 135 -19.68 11.73 -5.25
N ASN A 136 -20.65 12.64 -5.28
CA ASN A 136 -22.04 12.38 -5.70
C ASN A 136 -22.69 11.16 -5.03
N ILE A 137 -22.47 11.02 -3.71
CA ILE A 137 -22.96 9.90 -2.92
C ILE A 137 -24.46 10.01 -2.76
N SER A 138 -25.18 8.97 -3.19
CA SER A 138 -26.64 8.84 -3.05
C SER A 138 -27.03 7.79 -2.00
N VAL A 139 -26.13 6.88 -1.67
CA VAL A 139 -26.32 5.83 -0.67
C VAL A 139 -25.17 5.88 0.32
N THR A 140 -25.49 6.12 1.59
CA THR A 140 -24.54 6.18 2.71
C THR A 140 -24.60 4.93 3.57
N VAL A 141 -25.77 4.29 3.67
CA VAL A 141 -26.00 3.04 4.43
C VAL A 141 -26.37 1.91 3.48
N LEU A 142 -25.50 0.91 3.38
CA LEU A 142 -25.64 -0.23 2.46
C LEU A 142 -26.58 -1.31 2.98
N ALA A 143 -26.45 -1.62 4.27
CA ALA A 143 -27.24 -2.68 4.90
C ALA A 143 -27.35 -2.43 6.41
N VAL A 144 -28.41 -2.96 6.99
CA VAL A 144 -28.60 -3.05 8.44
C VAL A 144 -29.05 -4.47 8.74
N ASP A 145 -28.31 -5.17 9.59
CA ASP A 145 -28.57 -6.57 9.93
C ASP A 145 -28.73 -6.74 11.44
N ILE A 146 -29.61 -7.64 11.88
CA ILE A 146 -29.70 -8.02 13.30
C ILE A 146 -28.67 -9.11 13.59
N THR A 147 -27.84 -8.89 14.60
CA THR A 147 -26.82 -9.84 15.06
C THR A 147 -26.90 -10.00 16.57
N ARG A 148 -26.66 -11.21 17.05
CA ARG A 148 -26.65 -11.51 18.49
C ARG A 148 -25.23 -11.37 19.04
N LYS A 149 -25.02 -10.43 19.96
CA LYS A 149 -23.69 -10.11 20.53
C LYS A 149 -23.77 -9.82 22.02
N GLU A 150 -22.62 -9.84 22.68
CA GLU A 150 -22.46 -9.44 24.08
C GLU A 150 -21.45 -8.27 24.14
N SER A 151 -21.73 -7.29 25.00
CA SER A 151 -20.80 -6.20 25.26
C SER A 151 -19.63 -6.71 26.09
N MET A 152 -18.40 -6.47 25.64
CA MET A 152 -17.18 -6.82 26.37
C MET A 152 -17.02 -6.01 27.68
N TYR A 153 -17.54 -4.78 27.72
CA TYR A 153 -17.40 -3.91 28.89
C TYR A 153 -18.40 -4.26 29.98
N GLY A 154 -17.89 -4.64 31.15
CA GLY A 154 -18.67 -5.02 32.33
C GLY A 154 -19.10 -6.50 32.33
N TYR A 155 -19.39 -7.05 33.52
CA TYR A 155 -19.92 -8.41 33.63
C TYR A 155 -21.44 -8.40 33.54
N HIS A 156 -21.98 -8.93 32.43
CA HIS A 156 -23.43 -8.99 32.17
C HIS A 156 -24.01 -10.38 32.34
N GLY A 157 -23.25 -11.33 32.88
CA GLY A 157 -23.72 -12.70 33.11
C GLY A 157 -23.98 -13.48 31.82
N LYS A 158 -23.14 -13.30 30.78
CA LYS A 158 -23.26 -13.97 29.47
C LYS A 158 -24.57 -13.65 28.76
N ARG A 159 -25.11 -12.45 28.97
CA ARG A 159 -26.35 -12.00 28.33
C ARG A 159 -26.06 -11.58 26.89
N ILE A 160 -26.56 -12.37 25.97
CA ILE A 160 -26.54 -12.08 24.55
C ILE A 160 -27.74 -11.17 24.24
N LEU A 161 -27.47 -10.02 23.63
CA LEU A 161 -28.48 -9.04 23.20
C LEU A 161 -28.48 -8.94 21.68
N ASP A 162 -29.56 -8.41 21.13
CA ASP A 162 -29.64 -8.07 19.72
C ASP A 162 -28.94 -6.73 19.46
N PHE A 163 -28.08 -6.73 18.46
CA PHE A 163 -27.35 -5.57 17.94
C PHE A 163 -27.68 -5.39 16.47
N LEU A 164 -27.71 -4.14 16.02
CA LEU A 164 -27.78 -3.79 14.61
C LEU A 164 -26.36 -3.62 14.08
N LYS A 165 -25.97 -4.43 13.10
CA LYS A 165 -24.77 -4.24 12.27
C LYS A 165 -25.13 -3.26 11.17
N ILE A 166 -24.52 -2.08 11.18
CA ILE A 166 -24.78 -1.03 10.19
C ILE A 166 -23.59 -1.00 9.22
N THR A 167 -23.83 -1.39 7.98
CA THR A 167 -22.81 -1.39 6.91
C THR A 167 -22.90 -0.07 6.15
N MET A 168 -21.81 0.68 6.11
CA MET A 168 -21.69 2.01 5.50
C MET A 168 -21.04 1.93 4.13
N ALA A 169 -21.33 2.90 3.26
CA ALA A 169 -20.77 2.94 1.91
C ALA A 169 -19.26 3.30 1.89
N MET A 170 -18.80 4.11 2.85
CA MET A 170 -17.38 4.50 2.93
C MET A 170 -16.95 4.65 4.39
N PRO A 171 -15.65 4.44 4.70
CA PRO A 171 -15.16 4.52 6.08
C PRO A 171 -15.42 5.88 6.72
N ARG A 172 -15.23 6.96 5.95
CA ARG A 172 -15.45 8.35 6.40
C ARG A 172 -16.89 8.66 6.84
N LEU A 173 -17.86 7.82 6.47
CA LEU A 173 -19.27 8.00 6.85
C LEU A 173 -19.62 7.40 8.21
N ILE A 174 -18.74 6.57 8.81
CA ILE A 174 -18.97 6.02 10.15
C ILE A 174 -19.03 7.15 11.18
N ALA A 175 -18.10 8.10 11.15
CA ALA A 175 -18.04 9.19 12.12
C ALA A 175 -19.32 10.05 12.19
N PRO A 176 -19.88 10.57 11.07
CA PRO A 176 -21.15 11.29 11.12
C PRO A 176 -22.33 10.40 11.50
N ALA A 177 -22.40 9.15 11.01
CA ALA A 177 -23.47 8.22 11.37
C ALA A 177 -23.50 7.92 12.88
N LYS A 178 -22.34 7.61 13.47
CA LYS A 178 -22.15 7.46 14.91
C LYS A 178 -22.64 8.69 15.67
N ARG A 179 -22.19 9.89 15.28
CA ARG A 179 -22.56 11.14 15.98
C ARG A 179 -24.08 11.36 15.95
N LEU A 180 -24.72 11.18 14.80
CA LEU A 180 -26.16 11.36 14.65
C LEU A 180 -26.96 10.35 15.48
N LEU A 181 -26.48 9.11 15.55
CA LEU A 181 -27.06 8.06 16.38
C LEU A 181 -26.91 8.34 17.88
N GLU A 182 -25.77 8.88 18.32
CA GLU A 182 -25.50 9.20 19.73
C GLU A 182 -26.24 10.46 20.21
N GLN A 183 -26.47 11.45 19.33
CA GLN A 183 -27.19 12.69 19.67
C GLN A 183 -28.71 12.53 19.77
N GLY A 184 -29.25 11.41 19.29
CA GLY A 184 -30.67 11.11 19.30
C GLY A 184 -31.19 10.88 17.89
N PHE A 185 -31.68 9.67 17.63
CA PHE A 185 -32.17 9.25 16.32
C PHE A 185 -33.61 8.75 16.41
N LYS A 186 -34.43 9.17 15.45
CA LYS A 186 -35.85 8.85 15.33
C LYS A 186 -36.11 8.13 14.02
N PHE A 187 -36.81 7.02 14.11
CA PHE A 187 -37.33 6.28 12.95
C PHE A 187 -38.61 5.55 13.37
N GLY A 188 -39.54 5.37 12.43
CA GLY A 188 -40.76 4.58 12.62
C GLY A 188 -41.51 4.83 13.93
N PRO A 189 -41.98 3.77 14.62
CA PRO A 189 -42.72 3.90 15.87
C PRO A 189 -41.82 4.18 17.09
N PHE A 190 -40.50 4.03 16.99
CA PHE A 190 -39.59 4.16 18.12
C PHE A 190 -39.36 5.63 18.50
N PRO A 191 -39.40 6.01 19.80
CA PRO A 191 -39.14 7.40 20.20
C PRO A 191 -37.72 7.84 19.84
N ILE A 192 -37.46 9.15 19.88
CA ILE A 192 -36.09 9.66 19.81
C ILE A 192 -35.30 9.04 20.96
N GLN A 193 -34.20 8.34 20.62
CA GLN A 193 -33.29 7.79 21.61
C GLN A 193 -31.86 7.83 21.09
N SER A 194 -30.91 7.86 22.00
CA SER A 194 -29.48 7.77 21.69
C SER A 194 -29.05 6.32 21.59
N TYR A 195 -28.18 6.02 20.62
CA TYR A 195 -27.62 4.69 20.40
C TYR A 195 -26.14 4.71 20.72
N GLN A 196 -25.73 3.92 21.70
CA GLN A 196 -24.31 3.72 21.97
C GLN A 196 -23.69 2.93 20.81
N SER A 197 -22.65 3.49 20.20
CA SER A 197 -21.93 2.83 19.10
C SER A 197 -20.79 1.97 19.61
N TYR A 198 -20.61 0.82 18.97
CA TYR A 198 -19.57 -0.16 19.27
C TYR A 198 -18.75 -0.43 18.01
N GLU A 199 -17.44 -0.60 18.22
CA GLU A 199 -16.46 -0.85 17.16
C GLU A 199 -16.45 0.17 16.01
N ALA A 200 -16.99 1.37 16.24
CA ALA A 200 -17.07 2.46 15.26
C ALA A 200 -15.75 3.25 15.11
N ASN A 201 -14.69 2.85 15.80
CA ASN A 201 -13.37 3.50 15.80
C ASN A 201 -12.25 2.52 15.44
N ILE A 202 -12.59 1.46 14.68
CA ILE A 202 -11.61 0.53 14.14
C ILE A 202 -11.32 0.95 12.71
N ASP A 203 -10.04 1.12 12.38
CA ASP A 203 -9.61 1.49 11.04
C ASP A 203 -10.02 0.43 10.01
N PHE A 204 -10.27 0.86 8.79
CA PHE A 204 -10.90 0.02 7.76
C PHE A 204 -10.00 -1.17 7.37
N GLU A 205 -8.70 -0.90 7.27
CA GLU A 205 -7.61 -1.82 7.00
C GLU A 205 -7.51 -2.89 8.10
N ILE A 206 -7.48 -2.44 9.36
CA ILE A 206 -7.40 -3.33 10.53
C ILE A 206 -8.66 -4.19 10.63
N ARG A 207 -9.82 -3.60 10.37
CA ARG A 207 -11.09 -4.34 10.32
C ARG A 207 -11.03 -5.44 9.27
N PHE A 208 -10.60 -5.11 8.07
CA PHE A 208 -10.45 -6.08 6.99
C PHE A 208 -9.48 -7.21 7.36
N MET A 209 -8.34 -6.85 7.97
CA MET A 209 -7.34 -7.81 8.42
C MET A 209 -7.92 -8.81 9.42
N VAL A 210 -8.65 -8.33 10.42
CA VAL A 210 -9.32 -9.18 11.42
C VAL A 210 -10.41 -10.04 10.79
N ASP A 211 -11.26 -9.47 9.93
CA ASP A 211 -12.41 -10.18 9.35
C ASP A 211 -12.01 -11.24 8.33
N CYS A 212 -10.84 -11.10 7.69
CA CYS A 212 -10.33 -12.01 6.67
C CYS A 212 -9.17 -12.89 7.17
N ASP A 213 -8.90 -12.88 8.49
CA ASP A 213 -7.76 -13.58 9.11
C ASP A 213 -6.40 -13.25 8.44
N VAL A 214 -6.24 -12.01 7.95
CA VAL A 214 -5.00 -11.49 7.39
C VAL A 214 -4.17 -10.89 8.51
N VAL A 215 -3.00 -11.46 8.75
CA VAL A 215 -2.00 -10.93 9.70
C VAL A 215 -0.90 -10.22 8.93
N GLY A 216 -0.08 -9.42 9.62
CA GLY A 216 1.10 -8.79 9.00
C GLY A 216 1.99 -9.83 8.32
N CYS A 217 2.70 -9.48 7.24
CA CYS A 217 3.66 -10.34 6.54
C CYS A 217 3.19 -11.78 6.22
N CYS A 218 1.89 -12.00 6.07
CA CYS A 218 1.31 -13.32 5.81
C CYS A 218 1.34 -13.67 4.32
N TRP A 219 1.14 -14.96 4.01
CA TRP A 219 0.99 -15.39 2.62
C TRP A 219 -0.46 -15.30 2.20
N ILE A 220 -0.70 -14.69 1.04
CA ILE A 220 -2.01 -14.58 0.40
C ILE A 220 -2.00 -15.47 -0.85
N GLU A 221 -3.05 -16.29 -0.98
CA GLU A 221 -3.29 -17.13 -2.16
C GLU A 221 -4.56 -16.67 -2.87
N LEU A 222 -4.43 -16.41 -4.17
CA LEU A 222 -5.52 -16.14 -5.10
C LEU A 222 -5.75 -17.39 -5.94
N PRO A 223 -6.86 -18.13 -5.73
CA PRO A 223 -7.16 -19.34 -6.49
C PRO A 223 -7.37 -19.08 -7.98
N LYS A 224 -7.21 -20.11 -8.82
CA LYS A 224 -7.57 -20.03 -10.24
C LYS A 224 -9.03 -19.59 -10.41
N ASN A 225 -9.29 -18.75 -11.40
CA ASN A 225 -10.58 -18.11 -11.71
C ASN A 225 -11.12 -17.14 -10.65
N ALA A 226 -10.41 -16.92 -9.53
CA ALA A 226 -10.84 -16.00 -8.48
C ALA A 226 -10.42 -14.54 -8.74
N PHE A 227 -9.37 -14.33 -9.54
CA PHE A 227 -8.78 -13.03 -9.78
C PHE A 227 -8.75 -12.67 -11.27
N ARG A 228 -8.54 -11.39 -11.57
CA ARG A 228 -8.33 -10.86 -12.92
C ARG A 228 -7.02 -10.11 -12.96
N VAL A 229 -6.25 -10.28 -14.02
CA VAL A 229 -5.05 -9.46 -14.27
C VAL A 229 -5.50 -8.15 -14.91
N ARG A 230 -4.98 -7.02 -14.40
CA ARG A 230 -5.22 -5.71 -15.01
C ARG A 230 -4.33 -5.54 -16.22
N GLU A 231 -4.92 -5.14 -17.35
CA GLU A 231 -4.16 -4.80 -18.54
C GLU A 231 -3.50 -3.43 -18.36
N GLU A 232 -2.25 -3.31 -18.80
CA GLU A 232 -1.46 -2.09 -18.73
C GLU A 232 -2.15 -1.00 -19.57
N LYS A 233 -2.68 0.04 -18.91
CA LYS A 233 -3.18 1.23 -19.61
C LYS A 233 -1.98 1.99 -20.19
N THR A 234 -1.64 1.71 -21.44
CA THR A 234 -0.74 2.55 -22.23
C THR A 234 -1.48 3.85 -22.57
N LEU A 235 -1.39 4.85 -21.70
CA LEU A 235 -1.74 6.22 -22.04
C LEU A 235 -0.58 6.79 -22.87
N GLU A 236 -0.74 6.77 -24.19
CA GLU A 236 0.06 7.51 -25.16
C GLU A 236 -0.05 9.03 -24.88
N THR A 237 0.74 9.54 -23.95
CA THR A 237 1.10 10.96 -23.95
C THR A 237 2.59 11.07 -23.63
N HIS A 238 3.32 11.78 -24.49
CA HIS A 238 4.78 11.86 -24.53
C HIS A 238 5.49 12.44 -23.28
N LEU A 239 4.80 12.55 -22.14
CA LEU A 239 5.29 12.98 -20.83
C LEU A 239 4.51 12.29 -19.68
N SER A 240 3.96 11.09 -19.91
CA SER A 240 3.08 10.43 -18.94
C SER A 240 3.84 9.71 -17.82
N ILE A 241 3.73 10.26 -16.61
CA ILE A 241 3.82 9.50 -15.37
C ILE A 241 2.88 8.29 -15.53
N ARG A 242 3.40 7.07 -15.40
CA ARG A 242 2.57 5.85 -15.33
C ARG A 242 1.48 6.10 -14.27
N GLU A 243 0.22 6.22 -14.68
CA GLU A 243 -0.92 6.19 -13.74
C GLU A 243 -1.16 4.75 -13.21
N GLY A 244 -0.37 3.77 -13.66
CA GLY A 244 -0.31 2.41 -13.14
C GLY A 244 0.83 2.23 -12.12
N LEU A 245 0.59 1.37 -11.13
CA LEU A 245 1.60 0.97 -10.15
C LEU A 245 2.76 0.24 -10.87
N LEU A 246 3.97 0.32 -10.31
CA LEU A 246 5.20 -0.23 -10.93
C LEU A 246 5.37 -1.74 -10.72
N CYS A 247 4.43 -2.40 -10.03
CA CYS A 247 4.51 -3.82 -9.71
C CYS A 247 4.43 -4.70 -10.97
N GLN A 248 5.12 -5.84 -10.95
CA GLN A 248 5.14 -6.77 -12.08
C GLN A 248 3.80 -7.47 -12.31
N TYR A 249 3.07 -7.76 -11.24
CA TYR A 249 1.69 -8.24 -11.30
C TYR A 249 0.73 -7.21 -10.70
N GLU A 250 -0.30 -6.83 -11.46
CA GLU A 250 -1.42 -6.05 -10.95
C GLU A 250 -2.71 -6.85 -11.16
N VAL A 251 -3.41 -7.16 -10.06
CA VAL A 251 -4.58 -8.06 -10.09
C VAL A 251 -5.75 -7.50 -9.30
N ASP A 252 -6.97 -7.88 -9.69
CA ASP A 252 -8.21 -7.64 -8.96
C ASP A 252 -8.77 -8.95 -8.40
N VAL A 253 -9.23 -8.93 -7.15
CA VAL A 253 -9.89 -10.07 -6.50
C VAL A 253 -11.03 -9.61 -5.58
N GLY A 254 -12.07 -10.44 -5.42
CA GLY A 254 -13.08 -10.24 -4.39
C GLY A 254 -12.53 -10.59 -3.00
N TRP A 255 -12.87 -9.81 -1.98
CA TRP A 255 -12.40 -10.04 -0.60
C TRP A 255 -12.74 -11.44 -0.06
N ASN A 256 -13.81 -12.04 -0.57
CA ASN A 256 -14.31 -13.36 -0.20
C ASN A 256 -13.67 -14.51 -0.99
N ASP A 257 -12.86 -14.21 -2.01
CA ASP A 257 -12.26 -15.20 -2.90
C ASP A 257 -10.75 -15.40 -2.66
N MET A 258 -10.15 -14.61 -1.77
CA MET A 258 -8.74 -14.74 -1.36
C MET A 258 -8.59 -15.66 -0.13
N ILE A 259 -7.40 -16.26 0.03
CA ILE A 259 -7.06 -17.13 1.15
C ILE A 259 -5.84 -16.57 1.88
N SER A 260 -5.96 -16.34 3.18
CA SER A 260 -4.85 -15.95 4.07
C SER A 260 -4.24 -17.18 4.75
N HIS A 261 -2.90 -17.25 4.78
CA HIS A 261 -2.14 -18.30 5.46
C HIS A 261 -1.38 -17.75 6.68
N PRO A 262 -1.31 -18.47 7.82
CA PRO A 262 -0.60 -18.01 9.02
C PRO A 262 0.90 -17.78 8.81
N GLN A 263 1.51 -16.85 9.57
CA GLN A 263 2.95 -16.56 9.50
C GLN A 263 3.85 -17.68 10.07
N ARG A 264 5.02 -17.86 9.43
CA ARG A 264 6.25 -18.41 10.03
C ARG A 264 7.24 -17.24 10.20
N GLY A 265 7.57 -16.90 11.44
CA GLY A 265 8.17 -15.61 11.79
C GLY A 265 9.70 -15.56 11.90
N THR A 266 10.22 -14.33 11.97
CA THR A 266 11.16 -13.76 12.98
C THR A 266 11.44 -12.28 12.61
N GLY A 267 11.56 -11.38 13.58
CA GLY A 267 11.78 -9.94 13.37
C GLY A 267 12.99 -9.38 14.12
N SER A 268 13.33 -8.10 13.88
CA SER A 268 14.44 -7.36 14.51
C SER A 268 14.23 -5.83 14.50
N GLU A 269 14.78 -5.11 15.50
CA GLU A 269 14.59 -3.66 15.79
C GLU A 269 15.92 -2.84 15.81
N SER A 270 15.84 -1.48 15.77
CA SER A 270 17.00 -0.54 15.96
C SER A 270 16.63 0.92 16.37
N HIS A 271 17.58 1.70 16.94
CA HIS A 271 17.46 3.05 17.59
C HIS A 271 18.35 4.20 16.98
N HIS A 272 18.23 5.48 17.44
CA HIS A 272 18.68 6.78 16.84
C HIS A 272 19.55 7.72 17.72
N PHE A 273 20.18 8.78 17.12
CA PHE A 273 20.62 10.12 17.65
C PHE A 273 21.08 11.13 16.54
N GLU A 274 21.03 12.46 16.83
CA GLU A 274 20.97 13.66 15.92
C GLU A 274 22.21 14.60 15.81
N ASN A 275 22.34 15.32 14.65
CA ASN A 275 22.30 16.79 14.42
C ASN A 275 22.58 17.14 12.91
N LEU A 276 21.89 18.13 12.30
CA LEU A 276 21.60 18.22 10.84
C LEU A 276 21.87 19.59 10.14
N PRO A 277 22.06 19.60 8.78
CA PRO A 277 22.07 20.77 7.86
C PRO A 277 20.68 21.30 7.40
N GLU A 278 20.62 22.41 6.64
CA GLU A 278 19.38 23.11 6.20
C GLU A 278 19.10 22.95 4.67
N ALA A 279 17.93 22.41 4.28
CA ALA A 279 17.61 22.03 2.89
C ALA A 279 17.55 23.18 1.88
N ASP A 280 17.10 24.37 2.30
CA ASP A 280 16.91 25.52 1.39
C ASP A 280 18.23 26.20 0.96
N LYS A 281 19.35 25.84 1.59
CA LYS A 281 20.64 26.51 1.43
C LYS A 281 21.75 25.58 0.97
N ASP A 282 21.69 24.33 1.39
CA ASP A 282 22.74 23.35 1.21
C ASP A 282 22.29 22.29 0.18
N PRO A 283 22.95 22.17 -0.99
CA PRO A 283 22.53 21.22 -2.01
C PRO A 283 22.91 19.79 -1.64
N VAL A 284 22.13 18.82 -2.11
CA VAL A 284 22.48 17.40 -2.03
C VAL A 284 23.62 17.11 -2.99
N ILE A 285 24.80 16.84 -2.44
CA ILE A 285 26.02 16.59 -3.22
C ILE A 285 26.26 15.12 -3.52
N GLN A 286 25.80 14.19 -2.67
CA GLN A 286 26.04 12.76 -2.83
C GLN A 286 24.89 11.94 -2.26
N ILE A 287 24.51 10.88 -2.96
CA ILE A 287 23.57 9.85 -2.47
C ILE A 287 24.22 8.48 -2.70
N ALA A 288 24.44 7.74 -1.63
CA ALA A 288 24.92 6.36 -1.70
C ALA A 288 23.74 5.40 -1.50
N SER A 289 23.72 4.29 -2.25
CA SER A 289 22.68 3.27 -2.13
C SER A 289 23.29 1.88 -2.24
N MET A 290 22.86 0.99 -1.36
CA MET A 290 23.20 -0.43 -1.36
C MET A 290 21.91 -1.25 -1.41
N VAL A 291 21.88 -2.28 -2.26
CA VAL A 291 20.73 -3.17 -2.40
C VAL A 291 21.18 -4.62 -2.17
N GLN A 292 20.45 -5.31 -1.31
CA GLN A 292 20.74 -6.67 -0.89
C GLN A 292 19.45 -7.48 -0.93
N ARG A 293 19.53 -8.75 -1.37
CA ARG A 293 18.41 -9.67 -1.22
C ARG A 293 18.47 -10.29 0.16
N GLN A 294 17.32 -10.35 0.84
CA GLN A 294 17.24 -10.92 2.18
C GLN A 294 17.75 -12.37 2.19
N GLY A 295 18.75 -12.65 3.03
CA GLY A 295 19.39 -13.96 3.14
C GLY A 295 20.71 -14.12 2.37
N GLU A 296 21.03 -13.23 1.42
CA GLU A 296 22.36 -13.16 0.82
C GLU A 296 23.35 -12.48 1.78
N THR A 297 24.63 -12.85 1.73
CA THR A 297 25.67 -12.27 2.61
C THR A 297 26.23 -10.95 2.11
N GLU A 298 26.11 -10.68 0.82
CA GLU A 298 26.67 -9.48 0.19
C GLU A 298 25.61 -8.73 -0.62
N PRO A 299 25.66 -7.38 -0.66
CA PRO A 299 24.78 -6.60 -1.53
C PRO A 299 25.19 -6.78 -2.99
N PHE A 300 24.20 -6.93 -3.86
CA PHE A 300 24.41 -7.13 -5.30
C PHE A 300 24.45 -5.80 -6.09
N ILE A 301 24.05 -4.69 -5.45
CA ILE A 301 24.16 -3.32 -5.99
C ILE A 301 24.86 -2.44 -4.96
N ARG A 302 25.88 -1.71 -5.41
CA ARG A 302 26.58 -0.66 -4.67
C ARG A 302 26.75 0.54 -5.59
N THR A 303 26.02 1.62 -5.34
CA THR A 303 25.99 2.79 -6.22
C THR A 303 26.21 4.07 -5.43
N VAL A 304 26.93 5.02 -6.03
CA VAL A 304 27.10 6.37 -5.49
C VAL A 304 26.75 7.38 -6.60
N PHE A 305 25.77 8.23 -6.32
CA PHE A 305 25.39 9.35 -7.16
C PHE A 305 26.09 10.60 -6.62
N THR A 306 26.89 11.29 -7.43
CA THR A 306 27.69 12.44 -6.99
C THR A 306 27.43 13.66 -7.85
N LEU A 307 27.39 14.83 -7.22
CA LEU A 307 27.50 16.11 -7.88
C LEU A 307 28.98 16.36 -8.19
N GLN A 308 29.28 16.69 -9.43
CA GLN A 308 30.63 16.73 -10.01
C GLN A 308 31.30 15.35 -10.13
N SER A 309 32.50 15.34 -10.71
CA SER A 309 33.31 14.15 -10.93
C SER A 309 33.81 13.54 -9.62
N CYS A 310 33.83 12.21 -9.55
CA CYS A 310 34.38 11.44 -8.44
C CYS A 310 35.31 10.34 -8.98
N ALA A 311 36.36 10.01 -8.24
CA ALA A 311 37.27 8.92 -8.60
C ALA A 311 36.59 7.55 -8.46
N SER A 312 36.97 6.58 -9.29
CA SER A 312 36.44 5.22 -9.23
C SER A 312 36.69 4.58 -7.86
N ILE A 313 35.67 3.90 -7.31
CA ILE A 313 35.74 3.15 -6.06
C ILE A 313 35.55 1.68 -6.41
N VAL A 314 36.52 0.84 -6.04
CA VAL A 314 36.51 -0.59 -6.34
C VAL A 314 35.24 -1.25 -5.78
N GLY A 315 34.51 -1.96 -6.64
CA GLY A 315 33.27 -2.67 -6.26
C GLY A 315 32.02 -1.78 -6.19
N SER A 316 32.10 -0.50 -6.56
CA SER A 316 30.97 0.43 -6.58
C SER A 316 30.83 1.12 -7.92
N GLN A 317 29.58 1.30 -8.36
CA GLN A 317 29.26 2.06 -9.56
C GLN A 317 29.08 3.53 -9.19
N ILE A 318 29.74 4.43 -9.93
CA ILE A 318 29.71 5.87 -9.65
C ILE A 318 29.05 6.62 -10.79
N PHE A 319 28.04 7.41 -10.44
CA PHE A 319 27.25 8.25 -11.35
C PHE A 319 27.53 9.71 -11.04
N CYS A 320 28.17 10.43 -11.96
CA CYS A 320 28.55 11.82 -11.77
C CYS A 320 27.65 12.78 -12.57
N PHE A 321 27.10 13.81 -11.91
CA PHE A 321 26.17 14.78 -12.51
C PHE A 321 26.68 16.22 -12.35
N THR A 322 26.34 17.11 -13.29
CA THR A 322 26.69 18.55 -13.17
C THR A 322 25.67 19.35 -12.37
N GLN A 323 24.43 18.89 -12.32
CA GLN A 323 23.30 19.57 -11.68
C GLN A 323 22.61 18.65 -10.68
N GLU A 324 22.28 19.17 -9.50
CA GLU A 324 21.57 18.46 -8.44
C GLU A 324 20.23 17.87 -8.93
N LYS A 325 19.49 18.62 -9.75
CA LYS A 325 18.24 18.15 -10.35
C LYS A 325 18.42 16.82 -11.10
N GLN A 326 19.51 16.66 -11.86
CA GLN A 326 19.79 15.44 -12.62
C GLN A 326 20.17 14.29 -11.69
N LEU A 327 20.92 14.59 -10.61
CA LEU A 327 21.26 13.62 -9.56
C LEU A 327 19.99 13.07 -8.90
N LEU A 328 19.11 13.95 -8.42
CA LEU A 328 17.85 13.58 -7.76
C LEU A 328 16.93 12.80 -8.69
N GLN A 329 16.79 13.26 -9.95
CA GLN A 329 15.99 12.56 -10.95
C GLN A 329 16.54 11.15 -11.23
N SER A 330 17.86 11.02 -11.39
CA SER A 330 18.50 9.73 -11.66
C SER A 330 18.39 8.77 -10.48
N TRP A 331 18.50 9.27 -9.25
CA TRP A 331 18.29 8.45 -8.05
C TRP A 331 16.83 8.00 -7.92
N ALA A 332 15.87 8.87 -8.23
CA ALA A 332 14.45 8.50 -8.24
C ALA A 332 14.14 7.45 -9.32
N GLU A 333 14.75 7.53 -10.50
CA GLU A 333 14.63 6.53 -11.55
C GLU A 333 15.32 5.21 -11.18
N PHE A 334 16.46 5.26 -10.48
CA PHE A 334 17.09 4.09 -9.89
C PHE A 334 16.16 3.38 -8.91
N LEU A 335 15.57 4.09 -7.93
CA LEU A 335 14.63 3.50 -6.98
C LEU A 335 13.43 2.86 -7.68
N ARG A 336 12.84 3.53 -8.67
CA ARG A 336 11.73 2.97 -9.48
C ARG A 336 12.14 1.74 -10.29
N THR A 337 13.39 1.66 -10.71
CA THR A 337 13.90 0.53 -11.51
C THR A 337 14.23 -0.67 -10.63
N VAL A 338 14.79 -0.43 -9.44
CA VAL A 338 15.12 -1.47 -8.46
C VAL A 338 13.86 -2.03 -7.81
N ASP A 339 12.83 -1.19 -7.60
CA ASP A 339 11.56 -1.55 -6.96
C ASP A 339 11.78 -2.22 -5.58
N PRO A 340 12.48 -1.55 -4.62
CA PRO A 340 12.83 -2.16 -3.34
C PRO A 340 11.60 -2.37 -2.44
N ASP A 341 11.54 -3.52 -1.78
CA ASP A 341 10.45 -3.87 -0.86
C ASP A 341 10.52 -3.11 0.47
N ILE A 342 11.74 -2.88 0.98
CA ILE A 342 12.00 -2.20 2.25
C ILE A 342 13.13 -1.21 2.01
N ILE A 343 12.91 0.05 2.39
CA ILE A 343 13.96 1.06 2.44
C ILE A 343 14.37 1.27 3.89
N THR A 344 15.64 0.99 4.18
CA THR A 344 16.22 1.19 5.50
C THR A 344 17.41 2.14 5.41
N GLY A 345 17.66 2.85 6.50
CA GLY A 345 18.80 3.71 6.67
C GLY A 345 18.78 4.31 8.06
N TYR A 346 19.76 5.15 8.37
CA TYR A 346 19.83 5.80 9.66
C TYR A 346 19.25 7.21 9.56
N ASN A 347 18.18 7.48 10.32
CA ASN A 347 17.46 8.76 10.35
C ASN A 347 16.73 9.18 9.06
N ILE A 348 16.46 8.24 8.15
CA ILE A 348 15.83 8.51 6.85
C ILE A 348 14.46 9.20 6.93
N GLN A 349 13.69 8.94 7.99
CA GLN A 349 12.35 9.51 8.15
C GLN A 349 12.36 10.97 8.59
N ASN A 350 13.35 11.36 9.41
CA ASN A 350 13.41 12.70 10.00
C ASN A 350 14.44 13.60 9.30
N PHE A 351 15.29 13.04 8.44
CA PHE A 351 16.30 13.79 7.70
C PHE A 351 16.27 13.51 6.20
N ASP A 352 16.68 12.32 5.77
CA ASP A 352 17.05 12.09 4.36
C ASP A 352 15.88 12.22 3.38
N PHE A 353 14.65 11.85 3.77
CA PHE A 353 13.47 12.00 2.91
C PHE A 353 12.81 13.39 2.98
N PRO A 354 12.69 14.04 4.16
CA PRO A 354 12.17 15.40 4.23
C PRO A 354 13.09 16.48 3.64
N TYR A 355 14.41 16.27 3.71
CA TYR A 355 15.44 17.16 3.15
C TYR A 355 15.46 17.05 1.62
#